data_AF-A0A0C5W8N3-F1
#
_entry.id   AF-A0A0C5W8N3-F1
#
_cell.length_a   1.000
_cell.length_b   1.000
_cell.length_c   1.000
_cell.angle_alpha   90.00
_cell.angle_beta   90.00
_cell.angle_gamma   90.00
#
_symmetry.space_group_name_H-M   'P 1'
#
loop_
_entity.id
_entity.type
_entity.pdbx_description
1 polymer ?
#
loop_
_entity_poly.entity_id
_entity_poly.type
_entity_poly.pdbx_seq_one_letter_code
_entity_poly.pdbx_strand_id
1 'polypeptide(L)'
;MYRFFRPPIVKFALNMWPPFWGAGIRIVRISEDFRQVRIQLKLKWWNKNANRTQYGGSIFSLTDPVYALMLIGILGKEYFIWDKQAEIHYLKPGNTDLFADFLISEDQLGQIMAATACGDKYFPEFVVQVKNTQGEVVSQVKRVLYVRKKPQYRATCEDGDKDTLEGARAIT
;
A
#
# COMPACT_ATOMS: atom_id res chain seq x y z
N MET A 1 5.62 -14.91 13.14
CA MET A 1 4.65 -14.02 12.45
C MET A 1 4.68 -14.23 10.93
N TYR A 2 5.79 -13.95 10.22
CA TYR A 2 5.86 -14.04 8.75
C TYR A 2 5.66 -15.44 8.12
N ARG A 3 5.96 -16.53 8.85
CA ARG A 3 5.79 -17.91 8.36
C ARG A 3 4.32 -18.29 8.06
N PHE A 4 3.36 -17.51 8.57
CA PHE A 4 1.92 -17.70 8.36
C PHE A 4 1.29 -16.60 7.49
N PHE A 5 2.10 -15.70 6.92
CA PHE A 5 1.61 -14.65 6.04
C PHE A 5 1.39 -15.22 4.63
N ARG A 6 0.38 -16.09 4.51
CA ARG A 6 -0.06 -16.70 3.24
C ARG A 6 -1.31 -15.99 2.74
N PRO A 7 -1.50 -15.82 1.42
CA PRO A 7 -2.63 -15.10 0.85
C PRO A 7 -4.01 -15.56 1.35
N PRO A 8 -4.32 -16.89 1.49
CA PRO A 8 -5.62 -17.32 2.03
C PRO A 8 -5.84 -16.92 3.49
N ILE A 9 -4.78 -16.98 4.32
CA ILE A 9 -4.85 -16.64 5.74
C ILE A 9 -5.05 -15.12 5.89
N VAL A 10 -4.27 -14.33 5.16
CA VAL A 10 -4.37 -12.86 5.16
C VAL A 10 -5.76 -12.42 4.68
N LYS A 11 -6.26 -13.00 3.59
CA LYS A 11 -7.62 -12.75 3.09
C LYS A 11 -8.68 -13.08 4.13
N PHE A 12 -8.59 -14.23 4.80
CA PHE A 12 -9.55 -14.61 5.83
C PHE A 12 -9.49 -13.66 7.03
N ALA A 13 -8.30 -13.38 7.55
CA ALA A 13 -8.10 -12.51 8.70
C ALA A 13 -8.65 -11.09 8.44
N LEU A 14 -8.33 -10.49 7.29
CA LEU A 14 -8.78 -9.13 6.96
C LEU A 14 -10.28 -9.06 6.65
N ASN A 15 -10.85 -10.11 6.06
CA ASN A 15 -12.31 -10.16 5.84
C ASN A 15 -13.09 -10.34 7.15
N MET A 16 -12.47 -10.91 8.19
CA MET A 16 -13.05 -11.05 9.52
C MET A 16 -12.70 -9.90 10.47
N TRP A 17 -11.79 -9.01 10.06
CA TRP A 17 -11.34 -7.91 10.88
C TRP A 17 -12.46 -6.85 11.01
N PRO A 18 -12.88 -6.46 12.24
CA PRO A 18 -14.05 -5.60 12.44
C PRO A 18 -14.03 -4.27 11.66
N PRO A 19 -12.90 -3.55 11.48
CA PRO A 19 -12.87 -2.34 10.67
C PRO A 19 -13.26 -2.57 9.21
N PHE A 20 -12.77 -3.66 8.59
CA PHE A 20 -13.12 -4.00 7.21
C PHE A 20 -14.57 -4.46 7.10
N TRP A 21 -14.97 -5.37 7.98
CA TRP A 21 -16.33 -5.88 8.00
C TRP A 21 -17.37 -4.77 8.23
N GLY A 22 -17.13 -3.90 9.22
CA GLY A 22 -18.01 -2.77 9.55
C GLY A 22 -18.14 -1.77 8.41
N ALA A 23 -17.04 -1.45 7.71
CA ALA A 23 -17.06 -0.60 6.54
C ALA A 23 -17.67 -1.28 5.29
N GLY A 24 -17.85 -2.60 5.29
CA GLY A 24 -18.30 -3.37 4.12
C GLY A 24 -17.19 -3.67 3.11
N ILE A 25 -15.92 -3.58 3.54
CA ILE A 25 -14.73 -3.91 2.75
C ILE A 25 -14.54 -5.42 2.73
N ARG A 26 -14.25 -5.98 1.56
CA ARG A 26 -13.95 -7.40 1.36
C ARG A 26 -12.84 -7.60 0.36
N ILE A 27 -11.80 -8.32 0.75
CA ILE A 27 -10.78 -8.82 -0.16
C ILE A 27 -11.37 -9.95 -1.00
N VAL A 28 -11.44 -9.72 -2.31
CA VAL A 28 -11.95 -10.67 -3.31
C VAL A 28 -10.87 -11.68 -3.65
N ARG A 29 -9.65 -11.21 -3.94
CA ARG A 29 -8.51 -12.04 -4.35
C ARG A 29 -7.20 -11.43 -3.88
N ILE A 30 -6.24 -12.29 -3.53
CA ILE A 30 -4.82 -11.98 -3.36
C ILE A 30 -4.08 -13.02 -4.22
N SER A 31 -3.10 -12.60 -5.02
CA SER A 31 -2.23 -13.53 -5.76
C SER A 31 -1.25 -14.25 -4.84
N GLU A 32 -0.69 -15.37 -5.30
CA GLU A 32 0.23 -16.20 -4.50
C GLU A 32 1.52 -15.45 -4.10
N ASP A 33 1.97 -14.56 -4.97
CA ASP A 33 3.14 -13.69 -4.82
C ASP A 33 2.83 -12.35 -4.13
N PHE A 34 1.60 -12.13 -3.65
CA PHE A 34 1.13 -10.86 -3.08
C PHE A 34 1.20 -9.63 -4.00
N ARG A 35 1.56 -9.78 -5.28
CA ARG A 35 1.71 -8.65 -6.21
C ARG A 35 0.40 -8.12 -6.75
N GLN A 36 -0.69 -8.89 -6.63
CA GLN A 36 -2.02 -8.49 -7.08
C GLN A 36 -3.06 -8.68 -5.97
N VAL A 37 -3.84 -7.65 -5.70
CA VAL A 37 -4.97 -7.71 -4.76
C VAL A 37 -6.18 -7.06 -5.41
N ARG A 38 -7.34 -7.73 -5.33
CA ARG A 38 -8.64 -7.15 -5.67
C ARG A 38 -9.47 -7.01 -4.42
N ILE A 39 -9.99 -5.82 -4.15
CA ILE A 39 -10.86 -5.53 -3.01
C ILE A 39 -12.17 -4.93 -3.51
N GLN A 40 -13.26 -5.27 -2.82
CA GLN A 40 -14.61 -4.76 -3.02
C GLN A 40 -15.04 -3.98 -1.78
N LEU A 41 -15.66 -2.82 -1.98
CA LEU A 41 -16.42 -2.11 -0.95
C LEU A 41 -17.90 -2.24 -1.29
N LYS A 42 -18.62 -3.06 -0.52
CA LYS A 42 -20.05 -3.30 -0.75
C LYS A 42 -20.88 -2.11 -0.30
N LEU A 43 -21.80 -1.64 -1.12
CA LEU A 43 -22.76 -0.63 -0.70
C LEU A 43 -23.78 -1.25 0.24
N LYS A 44 -23.89 -0.71 1.44
CA LYS A 44 -24.80 -1.15 2.49
C LYS A 44 -25.55 0.06 3.03
N TRP A 45 -26.65 -0.16 3.74
CA TRP A 45 -27.43 0.98 4.24
C TRP A 45 -26.68 1.79 5.31
N TRP A 46 -25.78 1.15 6.07
CA TRP A 46 -25.04 1.78 7.18
C TRP A 46 -23.69 2.41 6.79
N ASN A 47 -23.16 2.14 5.60
CA ASN A 47 -21.93 2.78 5.10
C ASN A 47 -22.22 3.88 4.08
N LYS A 48 -23.45 4.40 4.09
CA LYS A 48 -23.87 5.56 3.29
C LYS A 48 -23.53 6.87 4.00
N ASN A 49 -23.16 7.88 3.24
CA ASN A 49 -23.04 9.26 3.71
C ASN A 49 -24.40 9.99 3.67
N ALA A 50 -24.40 11.29 4.03
CA ALA A 50 -25.58 12.15 3.98
C ALA A 50 -26.25 12.21 2.59
N ASN A 51 -25.47 12.03 1.52
CA ASN A 51 -25.95 12.03 0.13
C ASN A 51 -26.42 10.64 -0.34
N ARG A 52 -26.54 9.66 0.58
CA ARG A 52 -26.97 8.27 0.31
C ARG A 52 -26.05 7.47 -0.61
N THR A 53 -24.80 7.90 -0.76
CA THR A 53 -23.74 7.23 -1.53
C THR A 53 -22.72 6.61 -0.56
N GLN A 54 -21.78 5.82 -1.05
CA GLN A 54 -20.65 5.31 -0.27
C GLN A 54 -20.00 6.42 0.57
N TYR A 55 -19.77 6.16 1.86
CA TYR A 55 -19.05 7.07 2.74
C TYR A 55 -17.59 7.23 2.29
N GLY A 56 -17.14 8.47 2.11
CA GLY A 56 -15.79 8.78 1.61
C GLY A 56 -14.69 8.17 2.49
N GLY A 57 -14.87 8.19 3.82
CA GLY A 57 -13.95 7.52 4.74
C GLY A 57 -13.84 6.02 4.51
N SER A 58 -14.93 5.33 4.12
CA SER A 58 -14.88 3.91 3.76
C SER A 58 -14.14 3.66 2.44
N ILE A 59 -14.28 4.57 1.46
CA ILE A 59 -13.49 4.53 0.21
C ILE A 59 -12.01 4.74 0.50
N PHE A 60 -11.67 5.64 1.42
CA PHE A 60 -10.28 5.84 1.84
C PHE A 60 -9.71 4.60 2.55
N SER A 61 -10.45 4.07 3.54
CA SER A 61 -10.06 2.88 4.31
C SER A 61 -9.92 1.62 3.44
N LEU A 62 -10.64 1.52 2.32
CA LEU A 62 -10.51 0.44 1.33
C LEU A 62 -9.07 0.27 0.82
N THR A 63 -8.32 1.37 0.75
CA THR A 63 -6.98 1.41 0.13
C THR A 63 -5.83 1.36 1.14
N ASP A 64 -6.12 1.60 2.41
CA ASP A 64 -5.13 1.96 3.43
C ASP A 64 -4.12 0.84 3.74
N PRO A 65 -4.54 -0.37 4.15
CA PRO A 65 -3.55 -1.37 4.55
C PRO A 65 -2.96 -2.11 3.34
N VAL A 66 -3.45 -1.90 2.12
CA VAL A 66 -3.29 -2.87 1.02
C VAL A 66 -1.85 -2.94 0.51
N TYR A 67 -1.28 -1.82 0.07
CA TYR A 67 0.09 -1.80 -0.43
C TYR A 67 1.11 -2.18 0.65
N ALA A 68 0.87 -1.77 1.89
CA ALA A 68 1.73 -2.12 3.02
C ALA A 68 1.70 -3.64 3.26
N LEU A 69 0.52 -4.25 3.27
CA LEU A 69 0.36 -5.69 3.41
C LEU A 69 0.98 -6.47 2.24
N MET A 70 0.83 -5.97 1.01
CA MET A 70 1.46 -6.57 -0.17
C MET A 70 2.99 -6.59 -0.02
N LEU A 71 3.60 -5.45 0.31
CA LEU A 71 5.04 -5.37 0.54
C LEU A 71 5.50 -6.21 1.74
N ILE A 72 4.70 -6.31 2.81
CA ILE A 72 4.99 -7.19 3.95
C ILE A 72 5.00 -8.65 3.51
N GLY A 73 4.11 -9.04 2.59
CA GLY A 73 4.08 -10.38 2.00
C GLY A 73 5.26 -10.66 1.07
N ILE A 74 5.67 -9.67 0.28
CA ILE A 74 6.75 -9.79 -0.71
C ILE A 74 8.14 -9.74 -0.05
N LEU A 75 8.41 -8.69 0.74
CA LEU A 75 9.72 -8.40 1.33
C LEU A 75 9.92 -9.05 2.71
N GLY A 76 8.82 -9.47 3.35
CA GLY A 76 8.85 -10.27 4.56
C GLY A 76 9.50 -9.58 5.76
N LYS A 77 10.25 -10.36 6.54
CA LYS A 77 10.81 -9.95 7.84
C LYS A 77 11.96 -8.97 7.74
N GLU A 78 12.52 -8.77 6.55
CA GLU A 78 13.75 -7.99 6.35
C GLU A 78 13.52 -6.48 6.35
N TYR A 79 12.26 -6.07 6.24
CA TYR A 79 11.90 -4.67 6.00
C TYR A 79 10.97 -4.11 7.09
N PHE A 80 11.16 -2.82 7.38
CA PHE A 80 10.15 -1.97 7.99
C PHE A 80 9.30 -1.36 6.89
N ILE A 81 7.97 -1.53 6.99
CA ILE A 81 7.01 -1.06 6.00
C ILE A 81 5.87 -0.38 6.76
N TRP A 82 5.60 0.87 6.40
CA TRP A 82 4.55 1.68 7.03
C TRP A 82 3.90 2.58 5.97
N ASP A 83 2.60 2.84 6.09
CA ASP A 83 2.00 3.95 5.34
C ASP A 83 2.57 5.28 5.90
N LYS A 84 2.94 6.19 5.01
CA LYS A 84 3.53 7.48 5.37
C LYS A 84 2.60 8.64 5.04
N GLN A 85 1.92 8.57 3.90
CA GLN A 85 1.05 9.62 3.40
C GLN A 85 0.06 9.03 2.41
N ALA A 86 -1.14 9.61 2.37
CA ALA A 86 -2.12 9.32 1.35
C ALA A 86 -2.80 10.60 0.85
N GLU A 87 -3.17 10.58 -0.42
CA GLU A 87 -3.94 11.63 -1.07
C GLU A 87 -5.08 10.96 -1.85
N ILE A 88 -6.31 11.44 -1.67
CA ILE A 88 -7.49 10.89 -2.34
C ILE A 88 -8.22 11.99 -3.09
N HIS A 89 -8.52 11.73 -4.36
CA HIS A 89 -9.35 12.57 -5.22
C HIS A 89 -10.69 11.88 -5.43
N TYR A 90 -11.78 12.49 -4.98
CA TYR A 90 -13.14 12.00 -5.22
C TYR A 90 -13.68 12.61 -6.52
N LEU A 91 -13.83 11.80 -7.56
CA LEU A 91 -14.19 12.26 -8.90
C LEU A 91 -15.69 12.13 -9.17
N LYS A 92 -16.33 11.07 -8.65
CA LYS A 92 -17.75 10.78 -8.84
C LYS A 92 -18.37 10.23 -7.55
N PRO A 93 -19.72 10.28 -7.40
CA PRO A 93 -20.40 9.62 -6.29
C PRO A 93 -20.34 8.08 -6.40
N GLY A 94 -20.06 7.41 -5.28
CA GLY A 94 -20.07 5.95 -5.20
C GLY A 94 -21.48 5.40 -4.96
N ASN A 95 -22.28 5.24 -6.00
CA ASN A 95 -23.70 4.81 -5.88
C ASN A 95 -23.90 3.29 -5.96
N THR A 96 -22.83 2.53 -6.14
CA THR A 96 -22.84 1.07 -6.27
C THR A 96 -21.77 0.45 -5.38
N ASP A 97 -21.63 -0.86 -5.46
CA ASP A 97 -20.41 -1.53 -5.04
C ASP A 97 -19.21 -0.92 -5.79
N LEU A 98 -18.11 -0.78 -5.07
CA LEU A 98 -16.85 -0.25 -5.60
C LEU A 98 -15.76 -1.32 -5.57
N PHE A 99 -14.83 -1.22 -6.50
CA PHE A 99 -13.73 -2.17 -6.65
C PHE A 99 -12.41 -1.42 -6.81
N ALA A 100 -11.35 -1.98 -6.24
CA ALA A 100 -10.00 -1.49 -6.40
C ALA A 100 -9.06 -2.67 -6.70
N ASP A 101 -8.27 -2.49 -7.77
CA ASP A 101 -7.27 -3.45 -8.23
C ASP A 101 -5.88 -2.88 -7.94
N PHE A 102 -5.14 -3.57 -7.08
CA PHE A 102 -3.80 -3.20 -6.65
C PHE A 102 -2.80 -4.09 -7.38
N LEU A 103 -1.76 -3.47 -7.91
CA LEU A 103 -0.64 -4.12 -8.57
C LEU A 103 0.66 -3.51 -8.06
N ILE A 104 1.65 -4.35 -7.78
CA ILE A 104 3.04 -3.95 -7.61
C ILE A 104 3.84 -4.60 -8.75
N SER A 105 4.45 -3.80 -9.62
CA SER A 105 5.26 -4.31 -10.73
C SER A 105 6.62 -4.83 -10.26
N GLU A 106 7.26 -5.68 -11.07
CA GLU A 106 8.64 -6.11 -10.80
C GLU A 106 9.58 -4.91 -10.77
N ASP A 107 9.40 -3.94 -11.67
CA ASP A 107 10.22 -2.73 -11.72
C ASP A 107 10.12 -1.91 -10.43
N GLN A 108 8.91 -1.76 -9.88
CA GLN A 108 8.71 -1.09 -8.60
C GLN A 108 9.40 -1.84 -7.45
N LEU A 109 9.33 -3.17 -7.44
CA LEU A 109 10.04 -3.98 -6.45
C LEU A 109 11.56 -3.85 -6.60
N GLY A 110 12.08 -3.90 -7.82
CA GLY A 110 13.49 -3.71 -8.14
C GLY A 110 13.99 -2.36 -7.64
N GLN A 111 13.24 -1.28 -7.90
CA GLN A 111 13.56 0.06 -7.40
C GLN A 111 13.57 0.12 -5.87
N ILE A 112 12.57 -0.47 -5.20
CA ILE A 112 12.51 -0.52 -3.74
C ILE A 112 13.73 -1.27 -3.18
N MET A 113 14.04 -2.44 -3.72
CA MET A 113 15.16 -3.26 -3.25
C MET A 113 16.50 -2.56 -3.47
N ALA A 114 16.72 -1.96 -4.64
CA ALA A 114 17.93 -1.21 -4.95
C ALA A 114 18.10 0.01 -4.03
N ALA A 115 17.06 0.84 -3.89
CA ALA A 115 17.10 2.06 -3.09
C ALA A 115 17.26 1.81 -1.57
N THR A 116 17.05 0.58 -1.11
CA THR A 116 17.12 0.21 0.31
C THR A 116 18.22 -0.79 0.63
N ALA A 117 19.04 -1.18 -0.35
CA ALA A 117 20.06 -2.22 -0.21
C ALA A 117 21.06 -1.93 0.93
N CYS A 118 21.51 -0.67 1.02
CA CYS A 118 22.41 -0.17 2.07
C CYS A 118 21.69 0.22 3.37
N GLY A 119 20.37 0.04 3.43
CA GLY A 119 19.56 0.37 4.59
C GLY A 119 19.05 1.81 4.64
N ASP A 120 19.15 2.55 3.54
CA ASP A 120 18.47 3.83 3.36
C ASP A 120 16.94 3.66 3.37
N LYS A 121 16.26 4.76 3.73
CA LYS A 121 14.80 4.84 3.64
C LYS A 121 14.42 5.18 2.20
N TYR A 122 13.40 4.50 1.70
CA TYR A 122 12.80 4.78 0.40
C TYR A 122 11.30 5.00 0.55
N PHE A 123 10.75 5.86 -0.32
CA PHE A 123 9.35 6.27 -0.27
C PHE A 123 8.62 5.93 -1.58
N PRO A 124 8.34 4.64 -1.85
CA PRO A 124 7.62 4.28 -3.05
C PRO A 124 6.21 4.87 -3.03
N GLU A 125 5.81 5.37 -4.19
CA GLU A 125 4.48 5.90 -4.43
C GLU A 125 3.66 4.92 -5.28
N PHE A 126 2.41 4.71 -4.88
CA PHE A 126 1.47 3.89 -5.63
C PHE A 126 0.19 4.66 -5.86
N VAL A 127 -0.44 4.43 -7.01
CA VAL A 127 -1.72 5.02 -7.37
C VAL A 127 -2.70 3.91 -7.66
N VAL A 128 -3.86 3.95 -7.01
CA VAL A 128 -4.96 3.02 -7.24
C VAL A 128 -6.22 3.78 -7.62
N GLN A 129 -6.97 3.22 -8.58
CA GLN A 129 -8.29 3.71 -8.95
C GLN A 129 -9.36 2.86 -8.28
N VAL A 130 -10.36 3.52 -7.71
CA VAL A 130 -11.57 2.89 -7.21
C VAL A 130 -12.66 3.07 -8.27
N LYS A 131 -13.23 1.96 -8.73
CA LYS A 131 -14.18 1.92 -9.84
C LYS A 131 -15.54 1.39 -9.40
N ASN A 132 -16.61 1.87 -10.02
CA ASN A 132 -17.96 1.33 -9.82
C ASN A 132 -18.17 0.04 -10.62
N THR A 133 -19.37 -0.54 -10.55
CA THR A 133 -19.74 -1.77 -11.27
C THR A 133 -19.72 -1.61 -12.80
N GLN A 134 -19.82 -0.38 -13.31
CA GLN A 134 -19.73 -0.05 -14.73
C GLN A 134 -18.28 0.21 -15.18
N GLY A 135 -17.30 0.13 -14.28
CA GLY A 135 -15.88 0.37 -14.56
C GLY A 135 -15.48 1.85 -14.57
N GLU A 136 -16.38 2.76 -14.20
CA GLU A 136 -16.07 4.19 -14.12
C GLU A 136 -15.27 4.51 -12.86
N VAL A 137 -14.28 5.40 -12.97
CA VAL A 137 -13.46 5.83 -11.83
C VAL A 137 -14.26 6.76 -10.93
N VAL A 138 -14.44 6.35 -9.67
CA VAL A 138 -15.13 7.06 -8.60
C VAL A 138 -14.15 7.87 -7.77
N SER A 139 -12.98 7.30 -7.48
CA SER A 139 -11.88 8.00 -6.84
C SER A 139 -10.53 7.49 -7.28
N GLN A 140 -9.50 8.31 -7.09
CA GLN A 140 -8.10 7.96 -7.26
C GLN A 140 -7.38 8.20 -5.95
N VAL A 141 -6.56 7.24 -5.53
CA VAL A 141 -5.82 7.32 -4.28
C VAL A 141 -4.34 7.13 -4.56
N LYS A 142 -3.53 8.11 -4.17
CA LYS A 142 -2.08 8.03 -4.09
C LYS A 142 -1.69 7.61 -2.68
N ARG A 143 -0.77 6.65 -2.56
CA ARG A 143 -0.20 6.15 -1.30
C ARG A 143 1.31 6.24 -1.35
N VAL A 144 1.91 6.83 -0.33
CA VAL A 144 3.35 6.89 -0.13
C VAL A 144 3.67 6.03 1.07
N LEU A 145 4.54 5.04 0.89
CA LEU A 145 4.92 4.13 1.96
C LEU A 145 6.34 4.46 2.42
N TYR A 146 6.62 4.29 3.70
CA TYR A 146 7.98 4.21 4.21
C TYR A 146 8.46 2.77 4.09
N VAL A 147 9.58 2.56 3.39
CA VAL A 147 10.23 1.26 3.27
C VAL A 147 11.69 1.39 3.66
N ARG A 148 12.17 0.52 4.57
CA ARG A 148 13.58 0.51 4.98
C ARG A 148 14.03 -0.87 5.39
N LYS A 149 15.21 -1.30 4.95
CA LYS A 149 15.81 -2.57 5.37
C LYS A 149 16.25 -2.51 6.84
N LYS A 150 15.89 -3.54 7.62
CA LYS A 150 16.23 -3.60 9.05
C LYS A 150 17.74 -3.76 9.24
N PRO A 151 18.32 -3.18 10.32
CA PRO A 151 19.77 -3.18 10.55
C PRO A 151 20.47 -4.53 10.34
N GLN A 152 19.89 -5.61 10.89
CA GLN A 152 20.43 -6.96 10.82
C GLN A 152 20.48 -7.60 9.41
N TYR A 153 19.86 -6.99 8.40
CA TYR A 153 19.82 -7.48 7.01
C TYR A 153 20.48 -6.52 6.02
N ARG A 154 21.13 -5.45 6.51
CA ARG A 154 21.82 -4.49 5.66
C ARG A 154 23.13 -5.10 5.16
N ALA A 155 23.44 -4.87 3.90
CA ALA A 155 24.80 -5.11 3.41
C ALA A 155 25.72 -4.02 3.98
N THR A 156 26.99 -4.35 4.21
CA THR A 156 28.05 -3.35 4.37
C THR A 156 28.27 -2.68 3.02
N CYS A 157 27.63 -1.54 2.80
CA CYS A 157 28.03 -0.64 1.74
C CYS A 157 29.16 0.22 2.33
N GLU A 158 30.35 0.14 1.76
CA GLU A 158 31.45 1.02 2.16
C GLU A 158 31.01 2.47 1.91
N ASP A 159 31.20 3.34 2.91
CA ASP A 159 31.06 4.79 2.80
C ASP A 159 32.21 5.32 1.92
N GLY A 160 32.21 4.95 0.64
CA GLY A 160 33.04 5.58 -0.37
C GLY A 160 32.40 6.91 -0.75
N ASP A 161 33.08 8.01 -0.43
CA ASP A 161 32.85 9.35 -0.99
C ASP A 161 31.81 10.25 -0.31
N LYS A 162 31.90 10.40 1.02
CA LYS A 162 31.36 11.60 1.72
C LYS A 162 32.42 12.61 2.17
N ASP A 163 33.70 12.23 2.18
CA ASP A 163 34.79 13.10 2.64
C ASP A 163 35.35 14.05 1.56
N THR A 164 35.04 13.86 0.28
CA THR A 164 35.66 14.67 -0.79
C THR A 164 35.00 16.05 -0.96
N LEU A 165 33.83 16.29 -0.37
CA LEU A 165 33.10 17.57 -0.50
C LEU A 165 33.28 18.54 0.68
N GLU A 166 33.69 18.07 1.86
CA GLU A 166 33.96 18.96 3.02
C GLU A 166 35.38 19.58 2.98
N GLY A 167 36.35 18.94 2.31
CA GLY A 167 37.69 19.51 2.13
C GLY A 167 37.76 20.72 1.19
N ALA A 168 36.79 20.86 0.27
CA ALA A 168 36.79 21.95 -0.73
C ALA A 168 36.17 23.27 -0.21
N ARG A 169 35.60 23.29 1.00
CA ARG A 169 35.02 24.50 1.63
C ARG A 169 35.87 25.07 2.76
N ALA A 170 36.99 24.45 3.11
CA ALA A 170 37.89 24.91 4.16
C ALA A 170 39.07 25.77 3.64
N ILE A 171 39.12 26.06 2.34
CA ILE A 171 40.15 26.92 1.72
C ILE A 171 39.46 28.02 0.91
N THR A 172 38.75 28.93 1.58
CA THR A 172 38.44 30.29 1.10
C THR A 172 38.13 31.15 2.31
#